data_AF-A0A7S4FMU0-F1
#
_entry.id   AF-A0A7S4FMU0-F1
#
_cell.length_a   1.000
_cell.length_b   1.000
_cell.length_c   1.000
_cell.angle_alpha   90.00
_cell.angle_beta   90.00
_cell.angle_gamma   90.00
#
_symmetry.space_group_name_H-M   'P 1'
#
loop_
_entity.id
_entity.type
_entity.pdbx_description
1 polymer ?
#
loop_
_entity_poly.entity_id
_entity_poly.type
_entity_poly.pdbx_seq_one_letter_code
_entity_poly.pdbx_strand_id
1 'polypeptide(L)'
;VADGQTLYLFGGRTERKGDRNDVWLYSISTDHWQRAKPGNPQPSPRSWHTAVSWGQEMFVFGGIVNTKDNTDELWAYRFATNTWRGPLSPTSGQVPLPRHGHTAVVYEDSMLVFAGSTTWDLQDLHRYHFSENRWEALVADGPVPFPRYTHAAAMVAPQGTMYMHGGTTGNMSHIRNAEFFRLDVPRHHK
;
A
#
# COMPACT_ATOMS: atom_id res chain seq x y z
N VAL A 1 7.82 5.95 1.76
CA VAL A 1 7.32 7.00 0.84
C VAL A 1 8.22 8.23 0.92
N ALA A 2 8.00 9.26 0.12
CA ALA A 2 8.78 10.50 0.18
C ALA A 2 7.85 11.73 0.14
N ASP A 3 8.29 12.82 0.77
CA ASP A 3 7.70 14.16 0.68
C ASP A 3 8.84 15.16 0.49
N GLY A 4 8.96 15.72 -0.73
CA GLY A 4 10.06 16.59 -1.11
C GLY A 4 11.44 15.95 -0.90
N GLN A 5 12.20 16.49 0.06
CA GLN A 5 13.56 16.04 0.39
C GLN A 5 13.62 15.06 1.56
N THR A 6 12.48 14.56 2.02
CA THR A 6 12.41 13.66 3.17
C THR A 6 11.85 12.31 2.75
N LEU A 7 12.60 11.23 3.03
CA LEU A 7 12.08 9.87 2.93
C LEU A 7 11.45 9.48 4.27
N TYR A 8 10.26 8.89 4.21
CA TYR A 8 9.54 8.34 5.35
C TYR A 8 9.48 6.82 5.25
N LEU A 9 9.91 6.16 6.31
CA LEU A 9 9.82 4.72 6.51
C LEU A 9 8.90 4.45 7.71
N PHE A 10 7.96 3.52 7.54
CA PHE A 10 7.07 3.08 8.61
C PHE A 10 7.08 1.56 8.73
N GLY A 11 7.13 1.09 9.97
CA GLY A 11 6.95 -0.31 10.31
C GLY A 11 7.99 -1.26 9.72
N GLY A 12 7.54 -2.43 9.26
CA GLY A 12 8.41 -3.52 8.82
C GLY A 12 8.77 -4.49 9.94
N ARG A 13 9.55 -5.52 9.60
CA ARG A 13 9.95 -6.58 10.52
C ARG A 13 11.45 -6.57 10.74
N THR A 14 11.86 -6.64 12.00
CA THR A 14 13.26 -6.77 12.41
C THR A 14 13.48 -8.13 13.06
N GLU A 15 14.64 -8.75 12.84
CA GLU A 15 14.97 -10.06 13.42
C GLU A 15 14.81 -10.08 14.95
N ARG A 16 15.28 -9.03 15.63
CA ARG A 16 15.37 -9.02 17.10
C ARG A 16 14.10 -8.60 17.83
N LYS A 17 13.23 -7.81 17.21
CA LYS A 17 12.08 -7.20 17.89
C LYS A 17 10.76 -7.38 17.13
N GLY A 18 10.74 -8.23 16.11
CA GLY A 18 9.54 -8.50 15.32
C GLY A 18 9.07 -7.29 14.52
N ASP A 19 7.75 -7.25 14.28
CA ASP A 19 7.08 -6.17 13.57
C ASP A 19 7.17 -4.85 14.33
N ARG A 20 7.28 -3.74 13.60
CA ARG A 20 7.41 -2.39 14.14
C ARG A 20 6.28 -1.47 13.69
N ASN A 21 6.09 -0.38 14.42
CA ASN A 21 5.22 0.75 14.06
C ASN A 21 5.96 2.10 14.20
N ASP A 22 7.28 2.10 14.29
CA ASP A 22 8.02 3.36 14.33
C ASP A 22 8.09 4.02 12.94
N VAL A 23 8.18 5.34 12.97
CA VAL A 23 8.39 6.16 11.77
C VAL A 23 9.83 6.68 11.81
N TRP A 24 10.53 6.50 10.70
CA TRP A 24 11.88 7.02 10.48
C TRP A 24 11.87 7.99 9.31
N LEU A 25 12.58 9.09 9.47
CA LEU A 25 12.73 10.15 8.49
C LEU A 25 14.18 10.18 8.06
N TYR A 26 14.43 10.25 6.76
CA TYR A 26 15.74 10.51 6.21
C TYR A 26 15.70 11.80 5.42
N SER A 27 16.48 12.79 5.89
CA SER A 27 16.67 14.05 5.18
C SER A 27 17.75 13.85 4.12
N ILE A 28 17.38 14.02 2.85
CA ILE A 28 18.30 13.88 1.71
C ILE A 28 19.33 15.02 1.72
N SER A 29 18.92 16.24 2.06
CA SER A 29 19.83 17.39 2.10
C SER A 29 20.91 17.29 3.16
N THR A 30 20.61 16.65 4.30
CA THR A 30 21.52 16.59 5.45
C THR A 30 22.09 15.19 5.68
N ASP A 31 21.75 14.22 4.81
CA ASP A 31 22.16 12.82 4.90
C ASP A 31 22.00 12.25 6.33
N HIS A 32 20.81 12.44 6.92
CA HIS A 32 20.59 12.10 8.32
C HIS A 32 19.26 11.40 8.56
N TRP A 33 19.34 10.29 9.30
CA TRP A 33 18.18 9.56 9.81
C TRP A 33 17.76 10.10 11.17
N GLN A 34 16.46 10.36 11.32
CA GLN A 34 15.84 10.72 12.58
C GLN A 34 14.61 9.85 12.82
N ARG A 35 14.46 9.36 14.06
CA ARG A 35 13.25 8.68 14.47
C ARG A 35 12.17 9.69 14.82
N ALA A 36 11.03 9.64 14.14
CA ALA A 36 9.84 10.38 14.54
C ALA A 36 9.23 9.78 15.82
N LYS A 37 8.57 10.64 16.59
CA LYS A 37 7.85 10.28 17.81
C LYS A 37 6.42 10.81 17.71
N PRO A 38 5.57 10.22 16.86
CA PRO A 38 4.18 10.63 16.80
C PRO A 38 3.48 10.38 18.16
N GLY A 39 2.39 11.08 18.42
CA GLY A 39 1.47 10.78 19.52
C GLY A 39 0.49 9.67 19.17
N ASN A 40 -0.36 9.27 20.11
CA ASN A 40 -1.48 8.36 19.85
C ASN A 40 -2.68 9.12 19.24
N PRO A 41 -3.57 8.46 18.47
CA PRO A 41 -3.53 7.03 18.09
C PRO A 41 -2.41 6.71 17.09
N GLN A 42 -2.04 5.44 16.95
CA GLN A 42 -1.05 4.96 15.96
C GLN A 42 -1.43 3.56 15.46
N PRO A 43 -1.01 3.18 14.24
CA PRO A 43 -1.20 1.82 13.77
C PRO A 43 -0.42 0.82 14.63
N SER A 44 -1.01 -0.36 14.83
CA SER A 44 -0.29 -1.51 15.41
C SER A 44 0.96 -1.86 14.60
N PRO A 45 2.01 -2.42 15.24
CA PRO A 45 3.19 -2.92 14.54
C PRO A 45 2.84 -3.86 13.40
N ARG A 46 3.41 -3.60 12.21
CA ARG A 46 3.04 -4.33 11.00
C ARG A 46 4.17 -4.48 9.99
N SER A 47 4.11 -5.55 9.20
CA SER A 47 4.97 -5.81 8.03
C SER A 47 4.12 -6.19 6.81
N TRP A 48 4.74 -6.29 5.63
CA TRP A 48 4.06 -6.66 4.36
C TRP A 48 2.86 -5.77 3.97
N HIS A 49 2.76 -4.58 4.56
CA HIS A 49 1.82 -3.53 4.20
C HIS A 49 2.35 -2.75 2.98
N THR A 50 1.51 -1.92 2.39
CA THR A 50 1.96 -0.93 1.41
C THR A 50 1.79 0.48 1.96
N ALA A 51 2.56 1.41 1.42
CA ALA A 51 2.46 2.81 1.75
C ALA A 51 2.59 3.68 0.49
N VAL A 52 1.74 4.69 0.35
CA VAL A 52 1.81 5.69 -0.73
C VAL A 52 1.82 7.10 -0.15
N SER A 53 2.43 8.05 -0.86
CA SER A 53 2.35 9.48 -0.52
C SER A 53 1.30 10.13 -1.41
N TRP A 54 0.39 10.89 -0.79
CA TRP A 54 -0.55 11.72 -1.51
C TRP A 54 -0.82 13.01 -0.71
N GLY A 55 -0.73 14.16 -1.37
CA GLY A 55 -0.83 15.46 -0.71
C GLY A 55 0.28 15.68 0.33
N GLN A 56 -0.09 15.86 1.59
CA GLN A 56 0.82 16.06 2.74
C GLN A 56 0.75 14.90 3.74
N GLU A 57 0.32 13.73 3.25
CA GLU A 57 0.09 12.55 4.07
C GLU A 57 0.70 11.29 3.42
N MET A 58 1.14 10.37 4.27
CA MET A 58 1.44 8.98 3.91
C MET A 58 0.23 8.13 4.25
N PHE A 59 -0.26 7.36 3.29
CA PHE A 59 -1.32 6.38 3.51
C PHE A 59 -0.70 4.99 3.61
N VAL A 60 -1.08 4.24 4.64
CA VAL A 60 -0.61 2.87 4.91
C VAL A 60 -1.80 1.93 4.91
N PHE A 61 -1.78 0.93 4.03
CA PHE A 61 -2.87 -0.03 3.89
C PHE A 61 -2.43 -1.46 4.19
N GLY A 62 -3.26 -2.15 4.96
CA GLY A 62 -3.18 -3.57 5.22
C GLY A 62 -1.88 -4.04 5.87
N GLY A 63 -1.42 -5.22 5.46
CA GLY A 63 -0.26 -5.92 5.98
C GLY A 63 -0.61 -6.95 7.04
N ILE A 64 0.42 -7.40 7.76
CA ILE A 64 0.32 -8.36 8.86
C ILE A 64 0.56 -7.64 10.17
N VAL A 65 -0.40 -7.75 11.09
CA VAL A 65 -0.32 -7.32 12.49
C VAL A 65 -0.26 -8.54 13.42
N ASN A 66 0.16 -8.35 14.67
CA ASN A 66 0.27 -9.43 15.67
C ASN A 66 1.03 -10.65 15.15
N THR A 67 1.99 -10.45 14.23
CA THR A 67 2.79 -11.46 13.52
C THR A 67 2.06 -12.40 12.55
N LYS A 68 0.73 -12.49 12.58
CA LYS A 68 -0.05 -13.48 11.81
C LYS A 68 -1.36 -12.98 11.21
N ASP A 69 -1.92 -11.90 11.73
CA ASP A 69 -3.27 -11.46 11.36
C ASP A 69 -3.15 -10.49 10.18
N ASN A 70 -3.76 -10.83 9.04
CA ASN A 70 -3.95 -9.86 7.97
C ASN A 70 -4.90 -8.76 8.43
N THR A 71 -4.64 -7.53 8.01
CA THR A 71 -5.52 -6.39 8.27
C THR A 71 -5.90 -5.70 6.96
N ASP A 72 -7.06 -5.04 6.96
CA ASP A 72 -7.58 -4.12 5.95
C ASP A 72 -7.58 -2.67 6.46
N GLU A 73 -6.91 -2.40 7.59
CA GLU A 73 -6.83 -1.05 8.13
C GLU A 73 -6.10 -0.12 7.16
N LEU A 74 -6.71 1.06 6.93
CA LEU A 74 -6.10 2.19 6.27
C LEU A 74 -5.75 3.27 7.29
N TRP A 75 -4.50 3.71 7.31
CA TRP A 75 -4.02 4.78 8.20
C TRP A 75 -3.42 5.92 7.39
N ALA A 76 -3.58 7.15 7.87
CA ALA A 76 -2.94 8.32 7.28
C ALA A 76 -1.98 8.96 8.29
N TYR A 77 -0.74 9.24 7.88
CA TYR A 77 0.25 9.96 8.67
C TYR A 77 0.51 11.33 8.05
N ARG A 78 0.24 12.40 8.81
CA ARG A 78 0.45 13.78 8.35
C ARG A 78 1.88 14.22 8.62
N PHE A 79 2.60 14.58 7.55
CA PHE A 79 4.02 14.93 7.62
C PHE A 79 4.27 16.17 8.50
N ALA A 80 3.52 17.24 8.26
CA ALA A 80 3.71 18.53 8.92
C ALA A 80 3.51 18.49 10.44
N THR A 81 2.57 17.65 10.91
CA THR A 81 2.20 17.59 12.34
C THR A 81 2.80 16.39 13.06
N ASN A 82 3.42 15.44 12.34
CA ASN A 82 3.93 14.19 12.91
C ASN A 82 2.82 13.45 13.71
N THR A 83 1.65 13.27 13.09
CA THR A 83 0.49 12.62 13.71
C THR A 83 -0.16 11.62 12.78
N TRP A 84 -0.66 10.52 13.36
CA TRP A 84 -1.51 9.57 12.65
C TRP A 84 -2.99 9.93 12.78
N ARG A 85 -3.77 9.55 11.77
CA ARG A 85 -5.22 9.52 11.75
C ARG A 85 -5.65 8.11 11.33
N GLY A 86 -6.49 7.47 12.15
CA GLY A 86 -7.12 6.21 11.80
C GLY A 86 -7.34 5.23 12.95
N PRO A 87 -7.69 3.97 12.63
CA PRO A 87 -7.96 3.49 11.27
C PRO A 87 -9.04 4.33 10.60
N LEU A 88 -8.87 4.67 9.32
CA LEU A 88 -9.89 5.42 8.59
C LEU A 88 -11.12 4.53 8.46
N SER A 89 -12.30 5.08 8.74
CA SER A 89 -13.58 4.42 8.50
C SER A 89 -14.13 4.92 7.18
N PRO A 90 -14.04 4.16 6.07
CA PRO A 90 -14.57 4.59 4.79
C PRO A 90 -16.08 4.86 4.88
N THR A 91 -16.54 5.90 4.19
CA THR A 91 -17.95 6.34 4.24
C THR A 91 -18.90 5.38 3.51
N SER A 92 -18.36 4.67 2.51
CA SER A 92 -19.08 3.71 1.67
C SER A 92 -18.09 2.90 0.84
N GLY A 93 -18.61 2.02 -0.03
CA GLY A 93 -17.82 1.27 -0.99
C GLY A 93 -17.45 -0.14 -0.55
N GLN A 94 -16.68 -0.82 -1.39
CA GLN A 94 -16.24 -2.20 -1.16
C GLN A 94 -14.82 -2.19 -0.60
N VAL A 95 -14.71 -2.29 0.73
CA VAL A 95 -13.41 -2.38 1.39
C VAL A 95 -12.70 -3.67 0.93
N PRO A 96 -11.43 -3.60 0.48
CA PRO A 96 -10.69 -4.78 0.10
C PRO A 96 -10.53 -5.73 1.28
N LEU A 97 -10.58 -7.05 1.06
CA LEU A 97 -10.29 -8.04 2.11
C LEU A 97 -8.95 -7.76 2.81
N PRO A 98 -8.82 -8.09 4.11
CA PRO A 98 -7.55 -8.05 4.83
C PRO A 98 -6.47 -8.80 4.08
N ARG A 99 -5.33 -8.15 3.83
CA ARG A 99 -4.32 -8.66 2.90
C ARG A 99 -2.90 -8.19 3.22
N HIS A 100 -1.92 -8.95 2.76
CA HIS A 100 -0.52 -8.58 2.79
C HIS A 100 0.17 -8.85 1.45
N GLY A 101 1.37 -8.28 1.24
CA GLY A 101 2.17 -8.53 0.03
C GLY A 101 1.51 -8.06 -1.28
N HIS A 102 0.48 -7.21 -1.17
CA HIS A 102 -0.14 -6.51 -2.29
C HIS A 102 0.77 -5.37 -2.76
N THR A 103 0.42 -4.76 -3.89
CA THR A 103 1.02 -3.48 -4.30
C THR A 103 0.02 -2.36 -4.17
N ALA A 104 0.54 -1.14 -3.97
CA ALA A 104 -0.26 0.07 -4.03
C ALA A 104 0.47 1.16 -4.81
N VAL A 105 -0.27 1.89 -5.63
CA VAL A 105 0.23 3.01 -6.44
C VAL A 105 -0.76 4.17 -6.39
N VAL A 106 -0.28 5.39 -6.63
CA VAL A 106 -1.15 6.57 -6.76
C VAL A 106 -1.47 6.81 -8.22
N TYR A 107 -2.74 7.06 -8.51
CA TYR A 107 -3.21 7.54 -9.81
C TYR A 107 -4.29 8.59 -9.61
N GLU A 108 -4.03 9.80 -10.13
CA GLU A 108 -4.89 10.96 -9.93
C GLU A 108 -5.14 11.22 -8.43
N ASP A 109 -6.40 11.34 -8.01
CA ASP A 109 -6.83 11.53 -6.63
C ASP A 109 -7.15 10.20 -5.91
N SER A 110 -6.41 9.14 -6.23
CA SER A 110 -6.69 7.82 -5.68
C SER A 110 -5.46 6.95 -5.44
N MET A 111 -5.59 6.07 -4.46
CA MET A 111 -4.70 4.92 -4.28
C MET A 111 -5.32 3.70 -4.96
N LEU A 112 -4.57 3.03 -5.81
CA LEU A 112 -4.92 1.72 -6.35
C LEU A 112 -4.24 0.66 -5.53
N VAL A 113 -4.96 -0.40 -5.19
CA VAL A 113 -4.45 -1.59 -4.50
C VAL A 113 -4.74 -2.80 -5.36
N PHE A 114 -3.70 -3.56 -5.67
CA PHE A 114 -3.81 -4.76 -6.51
C PHE A 114 -3.32 -6.01 -5.79
N ALA A 115 -4.13 -7.07 -5.89
CA ALA A 115 -3.79 -8.42 -5.49
C ALA A 115 -3.30 -8.52 -4.02
N GLY A 116 -2.30 -9.36 -3.75
CA GLY A 116 -1.83 -9.72 -2.41
C GLY A 116 -2.33 -11.08 -1.97
N SER A 117 -2.13 -11.42 -0.70
CA SER A 117 -2.61 -12.67 -0.11
C SER A 117 -3.43 -12.39 1.14
N THR A 118 -4.50 -13.17 1.28
CA THR A 118 -5.19 -13.41 2.54
C THR A 118 -4.88 -14.84 3.00
N THR A 119 -5.87 -15.69 3.25
CA THR A 119 -5.75 -17.16 3.28
C THR A 119 -5.57 -17.80 1.89
N TRP A 120 -5.76 -17.03 0.82
CA TRP A 120 -5.45 -17.38 -0.58
C TRP A 120 -4.89 -16.16 -1.32
N ASP A 121 -4.22 -16.41 -2.45
CA ASP A 121 -3.72 -15.36 -3.34
C ASP A 121 -4.88 -14.64 -4.04
N LEU A 122 -4.79 -13.31 -4.14
CA LEU A 122 -5.80 -12.42 -4.71
C LEU A 122 -5.37 -11.90 -6.08
N GLN A 123 -6.34 -11.49 -6.90
CA GLN A 123 -6.13 -10.83 -8.22
C GLN A 123 -7.06 -9.61 -8.41
N ASP A 124 -7.66 -9.12 -7.33
CA ASP A 124 -8.62 -8.02 -7.36
C ASP A 124 -7.91 -6.66 -7.42
N LEU A 125 -8.58 -5.69 -8.03
CA LEU A 125 -8.15 -4.30 -8.11
C LEU A 125 -9.15 -3.41 -7.35
N HIS A 126 -8.65 -2.60 -6.45
CA HIS A 126 -9.44 -1.64 -5.70
C HIS A 126 -8.87 -0.24 -5.83
N ARG A 127 -9.76 0.76 -5.76
CA ARG A 127 -9.44 2.18 -5.75
C ARG A 127 -9.96 2.80 -4.48
N TYR A 128 -9.09 3.48 -3.74
CA TYR A 128 -9.46 4.35 -2.63
C TYR A 128 -9.39 5.80 -3.08
N HIS A 129 -10.52 6.49 -2.98
CA HIS A 129 -10.66 7.91 -3.26
C HIS A 129 -10.25 8.70 -2.02
N PHE A 130 -9.15 9.44 -2.10
CA PHE A 130 -8.59 10.14 -0.93
C PHE A 130 -9.53 11.22 -0.40
N SER A 131 -10.11 12.02 -1.30
CA SER A 131 -11.00 13.12 -0.97
C SER A 131 -12.38 12.67 -0.45
N GLU A 132 -12.89 11.55 -0.97
CA GLU A 132 -14.22 11.00 -0.59
C GLU A 132 -14.17 10.04 0.61
N ASN A 133 -12.98 9.60 1.01
CA ASN A 133 -12.79 8.54 1.99
C ASN A 133 -13.65 7.30 1.66
N ARG A 134 -13.55 6.81 0.42
CA ARG A 134 -14.41 5.76 -0.12
C ARG A 134 -13.60 4.76 -0.94
N TRP A 135 -13.96 3.49 -0.83
CA TRP A 135 -13.42 2.43 -1.69
C TRP A 135 -14.31 2.14 -2.90
N GLU A 136 -13.71 1.60 -3.95
CA GLU A 136 -14.36 1.14 -5.17
C GLU A 136 -13.63 -0.10 -5.68
N ALA A 137 -14.34 -1.20 -5.88
CA ALA A 137 -13.76 -2.33 -6.60
C ALA A 137 -13.80 -2.03 -8.10
N LEU A 138 -12.69 -2.27 -8.78
CA LEU A 138 -12.56 -2.07 -10.21
C LEU A 138 -12.52 -3.41 -10.92
N VAL A 139 -13.11 -3.44 -12.12
CA VAL A 139 -12.91 -4.52 -13.07
C VAL A 139 -11.77 -4.11 -13.99
N ALA A 140 -10.69 -4.87 -13.95
CA ALA A 140 -9.56 -4.70 -14.84
C ALA A 140 -9.91 -5.25 -16.24
N ASP A 141 -9.74 -4.43 -17.27
CA ASP A 141 -9.86 -4.87 -18.66
C ASP A 141 -8.58 -5.55 -19.14
N GLY A 142 -8.73 -6.57 -20.00
CA GLY A 142 -7.63 -7.27 -20.64
C GLY A 142 -7.08 -8.49 -19.87
N PRO A 143 -5.87 -8.97 -20.19
CA PRO A 143 -5.28 -10.13 -19.53
C PRO A 143 -4.84 -9.78 -18.11
N VAL A 144 -5.75 -9.95 -17.15
CA VAL A 144 -5.48 -9.75 -15.72
C VAL A 144 -4.47 -10.81 -15.27
N PRO A 145 -3.40 -10.43 -14.54
CA PRO A 145 -2.45 -11.39 -14.00
C PRO A 145 -3.15 -12.42 -13.10
N PHE A 146 -2.66 -13.66 -13.10
CA PHE A 146 -3.06 -14.66 -12.11
C PHE A 146 -2.87 -14.16 -10.67
N PRO A 147 -3.62 -14.71 -9.69
CA PRO A 147 -3.52 -14.32 -8.30
C PRO A 147 -2.09 -14.37 -7.78
N ARG A 148 -1.66 -13.29 -7.11
CA ARG A 148 -0.25 -13.12 -6.74
C ARG A 148 -0.03 -12.21 -5.55
N TYR A 149 1.11 -12.37 -4.90
CA TYR A 149 1.62 -11.48 -3.86
C TYR A 149 3.13 -11.31 -4.00
N THR A 150 3.74 -10.37 -3.26
CA THR A 150 5.18 -10.01 -3.34
C THR A 150 5.65 -9.51 -4.72
N HIS A 151 4.74 -9.01 -5.55
CA HIS A 151 5.05 -8.39 -6.83
C HIS A 151 5.44 -6.93 -6.64
N ALA A 152 6.04 -6.32 -7.66
CA ALA A 152 6.29 -4.89 -7.74
C ALA A 152 5.35 -4.25 -8.75
N ALA A 153 4.94 -3.01 -8.50
CA ALA A 153 4.12 -2.24 -9.42
C ALA A 153 4.59 -0.78 -9.49
N ALA A 154 4.40 -0.16 -10.65
CA ALA A 154 4.66 1.25 -10.89
C ALA A 154 3.57 1.84 -11.80
N MET A 155 3.15 3.07 -11.50
CA MET A 155 2.14 3.78 -12.29
C MET A 155 2.81 4.78 -13.24
N VAL A 156 2.44 4.76 -14.52
CA VAL A 156 2.75 5.82 -15.48
C VAL A 156 1.52 6.70 -15.66
N ALA A 157 1.42 7.69 -14.78
CA ALA A 157 0.21 8.49 -14.59
C ALA A 157 -0.31 9.19 -15.86
N PRO A 158 0.50 9.77 -16.77
CA PRO A 158 -0.05 10.42 -17.96
C PRO A 158 -0.89 9.50 -18.87
N GLN A 159 -0.64 8.18 -18.84
CA GLN A 159 -1.37 7.20 -19.63
C GLN A 159 -2.41 6.40 -18.83
N GLY A 160 -2.41 6.53 -17.50
CA GLY A 160 -3.25 5.70 -16.62
C GLY A 160 -2.85 4.22 -16.67
N THR A 161 -1.58 3.94 -16.91
CA THR A 161 -1.08 2.57 -17.09
C THR A 161 -0.26 2.13 -15.89
N MET A 162 -0.70 1.07 -15.22
CA MET A 162 0.04 0.38 -14.17
C MET A 162 0.85 -0.76 -14.77
N TYR A 163 2.15 -0.75 -14.53
CA TYR A 163 3.04 -1.86 -14.85
C TYR A 163 3.29 -2.70 -13.61
N MET A 164 3.24 -4.02 -13.76
CA MET A 164 3.51 -4.97 -12.70
C MET A 164 4.57 -5.97 -13.13
N HIS A 165 5.46 -6.32 -12.23
CA HIS A 165 6.50 -7.30 -12.45
C HIS A 165 6.64 -8.24 -11.27
N GLY A 166 6.89 -9.52 -11.54
CA GLY A 166 7.21 -10.45 -10.47
C GLY A 166 5.98 -10.98 -9.73
N GLY A 167 6.28 -11.46 -8.52
CA GLY A 167 5.32 -12.02 -7.59
C GLY A 167 5.42 -13.54 -7.50
N THR A 168 4.73 -14.06 -6.50
CA THR A 168 4.54 -15.48 -6.24
C THR A 168 3.08 -15.82 -6.51
N THR A 169 2.84 -16.94 -7.21
CA THR A 169 1.51 -17.47 -7.57
C THR A 169 1.36 -18.90 -7.02
N GLY A 170 0.17 -19.29 -6.57
CA GLY A 170 -0.09 -20.55 -5.86
C GLY A 170 0.18 -21.90 -6.58
N ASN A 171 0.55 -22.86 -5.72
CA ASN A 171 0.58 -24.34 -5.79
C ASN A 171 1.76 -25.13 -6.40
N MET A 172 2.77 -24.51 -6.99
CA MET A 172 4.05 -25.20 -7.22
C MET A 172 5.19 -24.25 -6.87
N SER A 173 5.97 -24.61 -5.85
CA SER A 173 7.34 -24.12 -5.57
C SER A 173 7.65 -22.68 -5.99
N HIS A 174 7.29 -21.67 -5.18
CA HIS A 174 7.86 -20.31 -5.25
C HIS A 174 8.19 -19.82 -6.67
N ILE A 175 7.28 -19.97 -7.65
CA ILE A 175 7.59 -19.54 -9.01
C ILE A 175 7.56 -18.02 -8.97
N ARG A 176 8.75 -17.42 -8.86
CA ARG A 176 8.97 -16.00 -9.11
C ARG A 176 8.84 -15.82 -10.61
N ASN A 177 7.65 -15.46 -11.04
CA ASN A 177 7.40 -15.23 -12.46
C ASN A 177 8.02 -13.89 -12.85
N ALA A 178 8.97 -13.88 -13.79
CA ALA A 178 9.50 -12.65 -14.40
C ALA A 178 8.51 -12.01 -15.40
N GLU A 179 7.22 -12.27 -15.20
CA GLU A 179 6.16 -11.77 -16.04
C GLU A 179 6.00 -10.27 -15.85
N PHE A 180 5.74 -9.58 -16.96
CA PHE A 180 5.49 -8.17 -17.00
C PHE A 180 4.07 -7.94 -17.49
N PHE A 181 3.27 -7.25 -16.68
CA PHE A 181 1.88 -6.96 -16.99
C PHE A 181 1.69 -5.48 -17.15
N ARG A 182 0.76 -5.14 -18.04
CA ARG A 182 0.26 -3.80 -18.25
C ARG A 182 -1.23 -3.82 -17.93
N LEU A 183 -1.65 -2.92 -17.05
CA LEU A 183 -3.05 -2.71 -16.72
C LEU A 183 -3.40 -1.25 -16.99
N ASP A 184 -4.33 -1.02 -17.91
CA ASP A 184 -4.89 0.32 -18.12
C ASP A 184 -6.03 0.53 -17.10
N VAL A 185 -5.93 1.61 -16.31
CA VAL A 185 -6.85 1.89 -15.22
C VAL A 185 -8.02 2.73 -15.75
N PRO A 186 -9.28 2.31 -15.49
CA PRO A 186 -10.44 3.12 -15.87
C PRO A 186 -10.34 4.55 -15.32
N ARG A 187 -10.61 5.53 -16.18
CA ARG A 187 -10.71 6.93 -15.75
C ARG A 187 -11.91 7.10 -14.83
N HIS A 188 -11.77 7.95 -13.82
CA HIS A 188 -12.92 8.34 -13.01
C HIS A 188 -13.86 9.20 -13.87
N HIS A 189 -15.05 8.70 -14.17
CA HIS A 189 -16.11 9.53 -14.74
C HIS A 189 -16.67 10.40 -13.61
N LYS A 190 -16.53 11.72 -13.74
CA LYS A 190 -17.15 12.70 -12.84
C LYS A 190 -18.68 12.67 -12.98
#